data_AF-A0A3G2SXI1-F1
#
_entry.id   AF-A0A3G2SXI1-F1
#
_cell.length_a   1.000
_cell.length_b   1.000
_cell.length_c   1.000
_cell.angle_alpha   90.00
_cell.angle_beta   90.00
_cell.angle_gamma   90.00
#
_symmetry.space_group_name_H-M   'P 1'
#
loop_
_entity.id
_entity.type
_entity.pdbx_description
1 polymer ?
#
loop_
_entity_poly.entity_id
_entity_poly.type
_entity_poly.pdbx_seq_one_letter_code
_entity_poly.pdbx_strand_id
1 'polypeptide(L)'
;MNDSHMLSDSCILLAGSISHATNDDQIDKAHAFVETLVTEIINSGGSFVGYFSAEPVNENQKPLLFDWTIARKINELTKENNNDVRLKIVASNDRLQNKTSVEQRQLLNSMIARGIAEHICIDDEILTGSNVGEEQIEHATAMIALGGGKGVLDRAHKMAKKSLPVLPLDLQLGANKEDGKGALGVLQKFREAPLTYMQNTGLSVVKSISAITLEEPVLDFSQISKRIITIFHEEEQARLAALPPDVLVLTALPVELSAARQALNISEDTQPFITSIGLHVWKTVIIRNNGVRANCAIASFAGPGNVDASSITSTLLSELQPKNVIMLGIAAGMREKCALGEVVLSERVVAYEGAALVEGGVTEHRSRSTELDLKVRQDVNTYLSNKSSVENRLIQSYEALEIKFPENIEIGPVAKSVMPKTATIGSGEKLLRDPEKFRALKELNGKIEVAEMEGAGVFAACANHKKPVLMIRGISDFGDSTKDNRFHDLAAKAAAAVTADYIAYGLTLNN
;
A
#
# COMPACT_ATOMS: atom_id res chain seq x y z
N MET A 1 1.93 21.82 4.36
CA MET A 1 1.52 20.58 5.05
C MET A 1 2.14 20.64 6.43
N ASN A 2 1.43 20.23 7.49
CA ASN A 2 2.02 20.23 8.84
C ASN A 2 3.11 19.16 8.90
N ASP A 3 4.37 19.56 9.05
CA ASP A 3 5.54 18.67 9.19
C ASP A 3 5.53 17.83 10.50
N SER A 4 4.52 18.03 11.36
CA SER A 4 4.45 17.50 12.72
C SER A 4 4.19 15.99 12.83
N HIS A 5 3.95 15.28 11.72
CA HIS A 5 3.57 13.85 11.75
C HIS A 5 4.27 12.98 10.71
N MET A 6 5.33 13.47 10.06
CA MET A 6 6.01 12.75 8.97
C MET A 6 6.56 11.37 9.36
N LEU A 7 6.83 11.15 10.66
CA LEU A 7 7.44 9.93 11.21
C LEU A 7 6.59 9.25 12.29
N SER A 8 5.27 9.48 12.32
CA SER A 8 4.40 9.01 13.42
C SER A 8 4.46 7.50 13.71
N ASP A 9 4.77 6.68 12.71
CA ASP A 9 4.91 5.22 12.84
C ASP A 9 6.37 4.74 12.80
N SER A 10 7.35 5.65 12.92
CA SER A 10 8.77 5.33 12.77
C SER A 10 9.48 5.20 14.12
N CYS A 11 10.24 4.11 14.28
CA CYS A 11 11.15 3.89 15.39
C CYS A 11 12.59 3.78 14.87
N ILE A 12 13.41 4.78 15.20
CA ILE A 12 14.74 4.96 14.63
C ILE A 12 15.79 4.31 15.53
N LEU A 13 16.63 3.46 14.94
CA LEU A 13 17.86 2.96 15.55
C LEU A 13 19.04 3.83 15.13
N LEU A 14 19.60 4.62 16.06
CA LEU A 14 20.89 5.27 15.83
C LEU A 14 22.00 4.30 16.27
N ALA A 15 22.60 3.60 15.30
CA ALA A 15 23.69 2.67 15.58
C ALA A 15 25.04 3.36 15.37
N GLY A 16 25.76 3.56 16.46
CA GLY A 16 27.03 4.27 16.44
C GLY A 16 27.83 4.12 17.72
N SER A 17 29.15 4.28 17.61
CA SER A 17 30.06 4.43 18.75
C SER A 17 31.27 5.24 18.31
N ILE A 18 31.95 5.86 19.25
CA ILE A 18 33.12 6.70 18.96
C ILE A 18 34.39 5.98 19.44
N SER A 19 35.46 6.09 18.65
CA SER A 19 36.79 5.61 18.99
C SER A 19 37.38 6.38 20.17
N HIS A 20 38.20 5.71 20.98
CA HIS A 20 38.93 6.37 22.08
C HIS A 20 39.98 7.36 21.56
N ALA A 21 40.44 7.21 20.32
CA ALA A 21 41.42 8.09 19.68
C ALA A 21 40.79 9.33 19.01
N THR A 22 39.46 9.45 19.03
CA THR A 22 38.75 10.58 18.42
C THR A 22 38.90 11.82 19.30
N ASN A 23 39.20 12.97 18.68
CA ASN A 23 39.37 14.22 19.42
C ASN A 23 38.04 14.74 20.02
N ASP A 24 38.15 15.53 21.08
CA ASP A 24 37.00 16.05 21.82
C ASP A 24 36.07 16.91 20.96
N ASP A 25 36.62 17.73 20.04
CA ASP A 25 35.82 18.59 19.16
C ASP A 25 34.90 17.77 18.25
N GLN A 26 35.39 16.65 17.71
CA GLN A 26 34.60 15.72 16.89
C GLN A 26 33.56 14.96 17.73
N ILE A 27 33.91 14.59 18.97
CA ILE A 27 32.95 13.98 19.90
C ILE A 27 31.82 14.96 20.22
N ASP A 28 32.15 16.21 20.56
CA ASP A 28 31.18 17.25 20.87
C ASP A 28 30.31 17.57 19.65
N LYS A 29 30.91 17.66 18.46
CA LYS A 29 30.20 17.83 17.19
C LYS A 29 29.19 16.70 16.95
N ALA A 30 29.58 15.45 17.19
CA ALA A 30 28.70 14.30 17.03
C ALA A 30 27.51 14.33 17.99
N HIS A 31 27.75 14.62 19.28
CA HIS A 31 26.66 14.71 20.26
C HIS A 31 25.75 15.90 20.00
N ALA A 32 26.28 17.06 19.63
CA ALA A 32 25.47 18.22 19.25
C ALA A 32 24.56 17.94 18.04
N PHE A 33 25.07 17.21 17.05
CA PHE A 33 24.24 16.74 15.95
C PHE A 33 23.16 15.76 16.43
N VAL A 34 23.51 14.76 17.25
CA VAL A 34 22.56 13.78 17.76
C VAL A 34 21.45 14.44 18.58
N GLU A 35 21.75 15.41 19.43
CA GLU A 35 20.74 16.16 20.18
C GLU A 35 19.78 16.92 19.26
N THR A 36 20.30 17.53 18.19
CA THR A 36 19.50 18.23 17.18
C THR A 36 18.62 17.25 16.41
N LEU A 37 19.18 16.12 15.98
CA LEU A 37 18.48 15.07 15.27
C LEU A 37 17.34 14.47 16.10
N VAL A 38 17.58 14.17 17.38
CA VAL A 38 16.56 13.68 18.30
C VAL A 38 15.44 14.69 18.44
N THR A 39 15.78 15.98 18.56
CA THR A 39 14.78 17.05 18.66
C THR A 39 13.86 17.07 17.44
N GLU A 40 14.42 17.07 16.23
CA GLU A 40 13.64 17.13 15.00
C GLU A 40 12.81 15.83 14.80
N ILE A 41 13.36 14.65 15.09
CA ILE A 41 12.65 13.38 14.93
C ILE A 41 11.46 13.26 15.88
N ILE A 42 11.63 13.65 17.16
CA ILE A 42 10.53 13.65 18.14
C ILE A 42 9.45 14.67 17.75
N ASN A 43 9.85 15.87 17.31
CA ASN A 43 8.92 16.90 16.85
C ASN A 43 8.11 16.49 15.60
N SER A 44 8.66 15.63 14.75
CA SER A 44 7.98 15.04 13.58
C SER A 44 7.18 13.77 13.90
N GLY A 45 7.07 13.40 15.18
CA GLY A 45 6.27 12.27 15.64
C GLY A 45 7.01 10.93 15.72
N GLY A 46 8.31 10.88 15.47
CA GLY A 46 9.11 9.65 15.56
C GLY A 46 9.43 9.20 16.99
N SER A 47 10.04 8.02 17.10
CA SER A 47 10.54 7.41 18.33
C SER A 47 11.92 6.80 18.11
N PHE A 48 12.58 6.37 19.18
CA PHE A 48 13.90 5.71 19.13
C PHE A 48 13.91 4.36 19.82
N VAL A 49 14.85 3.50 19.41
CA VAL A 49 15.23 2.29 20.13
C VAL A 49 16.72 2.33 20.45
N GLY A 50 17.08 2.09 21.71
CA GLY A 50 18.45 2.18 22.20
C GLY A 50 18.81 1.03 23.15
N TYR A 51 20.10 0.71 23.23
CA TYR A 51 20.58 -0.31 24.17
C TYR A 51 21.26 0.36 25.37
N PHE A 52 20.71 0.14 26.56
CA PHE A 52 21.15 0.84 27.76
C PHE A 52 21.98 -0.06 28.68
N SER A 53 23.25 0.29 28.82
CA SER A 53 24.19 -0.32 29.76
C SER A 53 25.23 0.72 30.22
N ALA A 54 26.51 0.38 30.31
CA ALA A 54 27.55 1.35 30.67
C ALA A 54 27.69 2.46 29.61
N GLU A 55 28.02 3.66 30.07
CA GLU A 55 28.38 4.81 29.23
C GLU A 55 29.91 4.97 29.26
N PRO A 56 30.64 4.38 28.30
CA PRO A 56 32.09 4.56 28.23
C PRO A 56 32.41 6.01 27.89
N VAL A 57 33.46 6.54 28.51
CA VAL A 57 33.96 7.90 28.30
C VAL A 57 35.44 7.87 27.90
N ASN A 58 35.91 8.93 27.24
CA ASN A 58 37.33 9.13 26.98
C ASN A 58 38.07 9.72 28.20
N GLU A 59 39.36 10.03 28.04
CA GLU A 59 40.21 10.61 29.09
C GLU A 59 39.65 11.92 29.67
N ASN A 60 38.98 12.72 28.82
CA ASN A 60 38.37 13.99 29.17
C ASN A 60 36.88 13.86 29.59
N GLN A 61 36.44 12.66 29.95
CA GLN A 61 35.07 12.36 30.40
C GLN A 61 33.98 12.60 29.34
N LYS A 62 34.34 12.61 28.04
CA LYS A 62 33.37 12.73 26.95
C LYS A 62 32.75 11.37 26.61
N PRO A 63 31.42 11.27 26.45
CA PRO A 63 30.75 9.99 26.18
C PRO A 63 31.05 9.46 24.77
N LEU A 64 31.29 8.16 24.67
CA LEU A 64 31.65 7.46 23.42
C LEU A 64 30.47 6.69 22.78
N LEU A 65 29.29 6.74 23.40
CA LEU A 65 28.04 6.15 22.90
C LEU A 65 26.94 7.21 22.86
N PHE A 66 25.94 7.00 22.00
CA PHE A 66 24.85 7.96 21.78
C PHE A 66 23.56 7.63 22.55
N ASP A 67 23.38 6.40 23.05
CA ASP A 67 22.13 5.94 23.66
C ASP A 67 21.67 6.85 24.82
N TRP A 68 22.60 7.25 25.68
CA TRP A 68 22.32 8.14 26.81
C TRP A 68 22.05 9.58 26.40
N THR A 69 22.70 10.09 25.34
CA THR A 69 22.40 11.40 24.75
C THR A 69 20.97 11.45 24.22
N ILE A 70 20.53 10.38 23.53
CA ILE A 70 19.15 10.23 23.06
C ILE A 70 18.17 10.25 24.24
N ALA A 71 18.38 9.41 25.26
CA ALA A 71 17.48 9.33 26.41
C ALA A 71 17.36 10.66 27.17
N ARG A 72 18.50 11.34 27.42
CA ARG A 72 18.52 12.66 28.07
C ARG A 72 17.74 13.69 27.24
N LYS A 73 17.94 13.70 25.92
CA LYS A 73 17.27 14.67 25.05
C LYS A 73 15.78 14.43 24.92
N ILE A 74 15.35 13.18 24.77
CA ILE A 74 13.91 12.83 24.79
C ILE A 74 13.29 13.29 26.10
N ASN A 75 13.90 12.95 27.24
CA ASN A 75 13.42 13.36 28.56
C ASN A 75 13.28 14.88 28.72
N GLU A 76 14.19 15.68 28.13
CA GLU A 76 14.12 17.14 28.12
C GLU A 76 12.91 17.66 27.33
N LEU A 77 12.60 17.04 26.19
CA LEU A 77 11.52 17.42 25.29
C LEU A 77 10.15 16.98 25.80
N THR A 78 10.07 15.85 26.50
CA THR A 78 8.84 15.26 27.00
C THR A 78 8.76 15.37 28.52
N LYS A 79 8.42 16.57 29.02
CA LYS A 79 8.29 16.81 30.47
C LYS A 79 6.93 16.37 31.03
N GLU A 80 5.89 16.39 30.20
CA GLU A 80 4.51 16.06 30.56
C GLU A 80 4.18 14.58 30.35
N ASN A 81 3.18 14.08 31.09
CA ASN A 81 2.66 12.74 30.89
C ASN A 81 1.79 12.72 29.63
N ASN A 82 2.21 11.96 28.61
CA ASN A 82 1.49 11.87 27.35
C ASN A 82 1.14 10.43 26.93
N ASN A 83 1.56 9.41 27.72
CA ASN A 83 1.38 7.98 27.42
C ASN A 83 1.78 7.58 25.97
N ASP A 84 2.75 8.29 25.42
CA ASP A 84 3.21 8.15 24.05
C ASP A 84 4.67 7.72 24.07
N VAL A 85 4.92 6.48 23.68
CA VAL A 85 6.23 5.84 23.81
C VAL A 85 7.19 6.41 22.77
N ARG A 86 8.11 7.26 23.22
CA ARG A 86 9.16 7.89 22.41
C ARG A 86 10.51 7.18 22.47
N LEU A 87 10.71 6.31 23.46
CA LEU A 87 11.95 5.54 23.62
C LEU A 87 11.67 4.08 24.01
N LYS A 88 12.16 3.16 23.20
CA LYS A 88 12.23 1.74 23.51
C LYS A 88 13.60 1.40 24.10
N ILE A 89 13.61 1.01 25.37
CA ILE A 89 14.81 0.72 26.16
C ILE A 89 15.07 -0.78 26.07
N VAL A 90 16.01 -1.18 25.22
CA VAL A 90 16.50 -2.54 25.17
C VAL A 90 17.58 -2.70 26.23
N ALA A 91 17.36 -3.50 27.25
CA ALA A 91 18.36 -3.73 28.29
C ALA A 91 18.04 -4.98 29.12
N SER A 92 19.08 -5.61 29.66
CA SER A 92 18.89 -6.66 30.67
C SER A 92 18.82 -6.07 32.08
N ASN A 93 18.10 -6.74 32.98
CA ASN A 93 17.92 -6.27 34.36
C ASN A 93 19.26 -6.21 35.11
N ASP A 94 20.12 -7.21 34.96
CA ASP A 94 21.44 -7.23 35.59
C ASP A 94 22.31 -6.05 35.10
N ARG A 95 22.35 -5.80 33.79
CA ARG A 95 23.13 -4.70 33.22
C ARG A 95 22.63 -3.35 33.69
N LEU A 96 21.32 -3.13 33.74
CA LEU A 96 20.78 -1.89 34.28
C LEU A 96 21.16 -1.72 35.74
N GLN A 97 21.10 -2.76 36.57
CA GLN A 97 21.45 -2.64 37.99
C GLN A 97 22.95 -2.43 38.24
N ASN A 98 23.81 -3.11 37.49
CA ASN A 98 25.24 -3.22 37.79
C ASN A 98 26.15 -2.34 36.93
N LYS A 99 25.69 -1.89 35.75
CA LYS A 99 26.50 -1.13 34.79
C LYS A 99 26.04 0.32 34.61
N THR A 100 25.00 0.75 35.32
CA THR A 100 24.51 2.13 35.22
C THR A 100 24.53 2.84 36.57
N SER A 101 24.69 4.15 36.55
CA SER A 101 24.67 4.99 37.76
C SER A 101 23.26 5.08 38.36
N VAL A 102 23.15 5.58 39.60
CA VAL A 102 21.84 5.83 40.22
C VAL A 102 21.03 6.86 39.43
N GLU A 103 21.68 7.92 38.96
CA GLU A 103 21.05 8.97 38.14
C GLU A 103 20.55 8.43 36.80
N GLN A 104 21.34 7.59 36.15
CA GLN A 104 20.97 6.92 34.91
C GLN A 104 19.73 6.02 35.09
N ARG A 105 19.67 5.24 36.19
CA ARG A 105 18.49 4.43 36.51
C ARG A 105 17.26 5.29 36.83
N GLN A 106 17.44 6.36 37.58
CA GLN A 106 16.36 7.30 37.90
C GLN A 106 15.79 7.96 36.64
N LEU A 107 16.65 8.33 35.68
CA LEU A 107 16.24 8.87 34.39
C LEU A 107 15.34 7.90 33.63
N LEU A 108 15.82 6.66 33.39
CA LEU A 108 15.05 5.67 32.64
C LEU A 108 13.74 5.29 33.34
N ASN A 109 13.78 5.04 34.66
CA ASN A 109 12.59 4.71 35.44
C ASN A 109 11.57 5.85 35.47
N SER A 110 12.02 7.11 35.50
CA SER A 110 11.15 8.29 35.39
C SER A 110 10.46 8.38 34.03
N MET A 111 11.17 8.06 32.93
CA MET A 111 10.57 8.04 31.60
C MET A 111 9.53 6.91 31.47
N ILE A 112 9.82 5.73 32.02
CA ILE A 112 8.88 4.59 32.05
C ILE A 112 7.64 4.95 32.87
N ALA A 113 7.81 5.51 34.07
CA ALA A 113 6.71 5.88 34.95
C ALA A 113 5.77 6.94 34.34
N ARG A 114 6.27 7.77 33.42
CA ARG A 114 5.49 8.79 32.69
C ARG A 114 4.89 8.29 31.37
N GLY A 115 5.12 7.01 31.02
CA GLY A 115 4.64 6.40 29.78
C GLY A 115 5.35 6.90 28.52
N ILE A 116 6.54 7.51 28.66
CA ILE A 116 7.35 8.02 27.53
C ILE A 116 8.33 6.96 27.03
N ALA A 117 8.69 6.01 27.89
CA ALA A 117 9.59 4.92 27.54
C ALA A 117 8.99 3.56 27.88
N GLU A 118 9.37 2.56 27.10
CA GLU A 118 9.01 1.15 27.29
C GLU A 118 10.29 0.34 27.53
N HIS A 119 10.29 -0.53 28.54
CA HIS A 119 11.42 -1.41 28.83
C HIS A 119 11.23 -2.77 28.16
N ILE A 120 12.19 -3.15 27.33
CA ILE A 120 12.27 -4.41 26.61
C ILE A 120 13.40 -5.22 27.24
N CYS A 121 13.02 -6.20 28.06
CA CYS A 121 13.96 -7.00 28.83
C CYS A 121 14.58 -8.09 27.96
N ILE A 122 15.92 -8.12 27.88
CA ILE A 122 16.66 -9.26 27.34
C ILE A 122 17.07 -10.17 28.49
N ASP A 123 16.92 -11.48 28.28
CA ASP A 123 17.39 -12.50 29.22
C ASP A 123 18.93 -12.47 29.36
N ASP A 124 19.38 -12.39 30.60
CA ASP A 124 20.79 -12.31 30.97
C ASP A 124 21.58 -13.56 30.53
N GLU A 125 20.94 -14.74 30.45
CA GLU A 125 21.60 -16.00 30.05
C GLU A 125 22.03 -16.00 28.57
N ILE A 126 21.37 -15.22 27.73
CA ILE A 126 21.63 -15.13 26.28
C ILE A 126 22.16 -13.77 25.86
N LEU A 127 22.62 -12.93 26.79
CA LEU A 127 23.03 -11.56 26.50
C LEU A 127 24.36 -11.52 25.72
N THR A 128 24.27 -11.49 24.39
CA THR A 128 25.39 -11.26 23.48
C THR A 128 25.20 -9.98 22.68
N GLY A 129 26.28 -9.40 22.16
CA GLY A 129 26.19 -8.22 21.29
C GLY A 129 25.36 -8.46 20.02
N SER A 130 25.29 -9.71 19.53
CA SER A 130 24.43 -10.09 18.41
C SER A 130 22.95 -10.05 18.80
N ASN A 131 22.60 -10.65 19.94
CA ASN A 131 21.22 -10.73 20.42
C ASN A 131 20.66 -9.35 20.76
N VAL A 132 21.48 -8.48 21.37
CA VAL A 132 21.13 -7.06 21.57
C VAL A 132 20.83 -6.37 20.24
N GLY A 133 21.68 -6.58 19.23
CA GLY A 133 21.47 -6.00 17.91
C GLY A 133 20.20 -6.52 17.22
N GLU A 134 19.87 -7.80 17.40
CA GLU A 134 18.65 -8.41 16.87
C GLU A 134 17.40 -7.84 17.52
N GLU A 135 17.38 -7.72 18.85
CA GLU A 135 16.28 -7.13 19.59
C GLU A 135 16.07 -5.66 19.17
N GLN A 136 17.13 -4.86 19.07
CA GLN A 136 17.02 -3.47 18.57
C GLN A 136 16.39 -3.41 17.17
N ILE A 137 16.76 -4.35 16.28
CA ILE A 137 16.24 -4.39 14.90
C ILE A 137 14.78 -4.84 14.87
N GLU A 138 14.33 -5.69 15.79
CA GLU A 138 12.93 -6.12 15.89
C GLU A 138 11.99 -4.96 16.16
N HIS A 139 12.46 -3.94 16.89
CA HIS A 139 11.68 -2.76 17.24
C HIS A 139 11.95 -1.54 16.36
N ALA A 140 12.97 -1.58 15.49
CA ALA A 140 13.32 -0.49 14.59
C ALA A 140 12.59 -0.57 13.25
N THR A 141 12.14 0.57 12.73
CA THR A 141 11.63 0.69 11.35
C THR A 141 12.67 1.26 10.40
N ALA A 142 13.69 1.95 10.91
CA ALA A 142 14.79 2.51 10.13
C ALA A 142 16.06 2.64 10.99
N MET A 143 17.22 2.76 10.35
CA MET A 143 18.49 2.96 11.03
C MET A 143 19.29 4.13 10.45
N ILE A 144 19.92 4.88 11.35
CA ILE A 144 20.95 5.86 11.04
C ILE A 144 22.28 5.28 11.53
N ALA A 145 23.26 5.19 10.64
CA ALA A 145 24.61 4.72 10.98
C ALA A 145 25.54 5.93 11.16
N LEU A 146 26.15 6.05 12.34
CA LEU A 146 27.04 7.17 12.69
C LEU A 146 28.27 6.64 13.44
N GLY A 147 29.43 6.61 12.79
CA GLY A 147 30.64 6.01 13.37
C GLY A 147 30.57 4.49 13.56
N GLY A 148 31.21 4.00 14.61
CA GLY A 148 31.23 2.59 15.00
C GLY A 148 32.10 1.70 14.14
N GLY A 149 31.98 0.39 14.38
CA GLY A 149 32.83 -0.64 13.76
C GLY A 149 32.03 -1.82 13.23
N LYS A 150 32.47 -3.05 13.50
CA LYS A 150 31.80 -4.28 12.99
C LYS A 150 30.34 -4.41 13.43
N GLY A 151 30.01 -3.98 14.65
CA GLY A 151 28.63 -4.03 15.16
C GLY A 151 27.65 -3.17 14.36
N VAL A 152 28.08 -2.00 13.87
CA VAL A 152 27.25 -1.13 13.01
C VAL A 152 27.06 -1.77 11.63
N LEU A 153 28.13 -2.33 11.06
CA LEU A 153 28.07 -3.05 9.79
C LEU A 153 27.15 -4.28 9.85
N ASP A 154 27.22 -5.05 10.92
CA ASP A 154 26.36 -6.22 11.15
C ASP A 154 24.88 -5.82 11.22
N ARG A 155 24.54 -4.82 12.02
CA ARG A 155 23.16 -4.30 12.11
C ARG A 155 22.66 -3.78 10.77
N ALA A 156 23.46 -2.98 10.07
CA ALA A 156 23.11 -2.48 8.74
C ALA A 156 22.83 -3.63 7.75
N HIS A 157 23.62 -4.71 7.79
CA HIS A 157 23.42 -5.87 6.95
C HIS A 157 22.15 -6.66 7.32
N LYS A 158 21.88 -6.84 8.62
CA LYS A 158 20.67 -7.50 9.12
C LYS A 158 19.40 -6.70 8.78
N MET A 159 19.45 -5.36 8.87
CA MET A 159 18.33 -4.49 8.47
C MET A 159 18.09 -4.51 6.96
N ALA A 160 19.14 -4.43 6.16
CA ALA A 160 19.04 -4.58 4.70
C ALA A 160 18.37 -5.91 4.30
N LYS A 161 18.73 -7.03 4.96
CA LYS A 161 18.08 -8.33 4.77
C LYS A 161 16.59 -8.34 5.11
N LYS A 162 16.18 -7.54 6.10
CA LYS A 162 14.77 -7.33 6.46
C LYS A 162 14.08 -6.26 5.61
N SER A 163 14.73 -5.71 4.57
CA SER A 163 14.19 -4.64 3.74
C SER A 163 13.90 -3.34 4.50
N LEU A 164 14.60 -3.10 5.62
CA LEU A 164 14.46 -1.89 6.42
C LEU A 164 15.50 -0.84 6.00
N PRO A 165 15.12 0.44 5.90
CA PRO A 165 16.00 1.49 5.41
C PRO A 165 17.16 1.80 6.36
N VAL A 166 18.36 1.97 5.78
CA VAL A 166 19.59 2.32 6.50
C VAL A 166 20.22 3.55 5.83
N LEU A 167 20.38 4.63 6.59
CA LEU A 167 21.04 5.86 6.15
C LEU A 167 22.41 6.00 6.84
N PRO A 168 23.52 5.86 6.10
CA PRO A 168 24.85 6.10 6.65
C PRO A 168 25.27 7.57 6.56
N LEU A 169 25.89 8.07 7.64
CA LEU A 169 26.46 9.42 7.73
C LEU A 169 27.99 9.35 7.72
N ASP A 170 28.64 10.42 7.25
CA ASP A 170 30.06 10.42 6.87
C ASP A 170 31.02 10.95 7.95
N LEU A 171 30.53 11.23 9.17
CA LEU A 171 31.36 11.75 10.26
C LEU A 171 32.44 10.73 10.69
N GLN A 172 33.70 11.17 10.70
CA GLN A 172 34.85 10.32 11.03
C GLN A 172 35.02 10.14 12.54
N LEU A 173 34.31 9.17 13.10
CA LEU A 173 34.31 8.90 14.54
C LEU A 173 35.07 7.64 14.96
N GLY A 174 35.42 6.76 14.02
CA GLY A 174 36.02 5.45 14.31
C GLY A 174 35.09 4.54 15.15
N ALA A 175 35.65 3.52 15.79
CA ALA A 175 34.90 2.54 16.58
C ALA A 175 35.48 2.44 18.00
N ASN A 176 34.64 2.34 19.03
CA ASN A 176 35.12 2.16 20.41
C ASN A 176 36.03 0.91 20.57
N LYS A 177 35.79 -0.13 19.76
CA LYS A 177 36.61 -1.36 19.72
C LYS A 177 37.68 -1.38 18.63
N GLU A 178 37.81 -0.33 17.82
CA GLU A 178 38.72 -0.22 16.67
C GLU A 178 38.63 -1.41 15.68
N ASP A 179 37.43 -1.99 15.53
CA ASP A 179 37.27 -3.30 14.89
C ASP A 179 36.75 -3.24 13.44
N GLY A 180 36.47 -2.06 12.88
CA GLY A 180 36.03 -1.91 11.49
C GLY A 180 35.67 -0.47 11.09
N LYS A 181 35.24 -0.30 9.83
CA LYS A 181 34.91 1.01 9.23
C LYS A 181 33.52 1.55 9.59
N GLY A 182 32.67 0.77 10.27
CA GLY A 182 31.33 1.17 10.70
C GLY A 182 30.49 1.88 9.64
N ALA A 183 29.93 3.03 10.00
CA ALA A 183 29.11 3.88 9.14
C ALA A 183 29.79 4.26 7.82
N LEU A 184 31.09 4.55 7.80
CA LEU A 184 31.83 4.85 6.57
C LEU A 184 31.90 3.64 5.64
N GLY A 185 32.02 2.44 6.20
CA GLY A 185 31.93 1.19 5.46
C GLY A 185 30.53 0.95 4.87
N VAL A 186 29.48 1.30 5.63
CA VAL A 186 28.09 1.27 5.13
C VAL A 186 27.89 2.30 4.03
N LEU A 187 28.43 3.52 4.17
CA LEU A 187 28.35 4.59 3.17
C LEU A 187 28.99 4.19 1.85
N GLN A 188 30.17 3.56 1.89
CA GLN A 188 30.80 3.04 0.68
C GLN A 188 29.88 2.04 -0.04
N LYS A 189 29.35 1.04 0.69
CA LYS A 189 28.45 0.04 0.11
C LYS A 189 27.11 0.64 -0.35
N PHE A 190 26.62 1.67 0.35
CA PHE A 190 25.41 2.40 -0.03
C PHE A 190 25.59 3.10 -1.37
N ARG A 191 26.76 3.69 -1.64
CA ARG A 191 27.07 4.30 -2.94
C ARG A 191 27.18 3.27 -4.06
N GLU A 192 27.72 2.09 -3.77
CA GLU A 192 27.87 0.99 -4.73
C GLU A 192 26.53 0.30 -5.05
N ALA A 193 25.67 0.09 -4.04
CA ALA A 193 24.40 -0.63 -4.16
C ALA A 193 23.28 0.04 -3.32
N PRO A 194 22.75 1.21 -3.76
CA PRO A 194 21.86 2.03 -2.94
C PRO A 194 20.55 1.32 -2.56
N LEU A 195 19.99 0.58 -3.52
CA LEU A 195 18.74 -0.17 -3.35
C LEU A 195 18.83 -1.32 -2.34
N THR A 196 20.04 -1.72 -1.94
CA THR A 196 20.22 -2.73 -0.87
C THR A 196 19.84 -2.15 0.49
N TYR A 197 20.08 -0.86 0.70
CA TYR A 197 19.89 -0.19 1.98
C TYR A 197 18.69 0.75 2.00
N MET A 198 18.19 1.19 0.84
CA MET A 198 16.94 1.93 0.67
C MET A 198 16.28 1.49 -0.64
N GLN A 199 15.33 0.57 -0.54
CA GLN A 199 14.81 -0.21 -1.67
C GLN A 199 14.08 0.64 -2.71
N ASN A 200 13.46 1.73 -2.29
CA ASN A 200 12.57 2.50 -3.16
C ASN A 200 13.20 3.81 -3.62
N THR A 201 13.99 4.47 -2.76
CA THR A 201 14.53 5.81 -2.99
C THR A 201 16.05 5.88 -3.05
N GLY A 202 16.77 4.78 -2.80
CA GLY A 202 18.24 4.78 -2.67
C GLY A 202 18.99 5.46 -3.83
N LEU A 203 18.53 5.29 -5.07
CA LEU A 203 19.12 5.96 -6.25
C LEU A 203 18.95 7.49 -6.24
N SER A 204 17.85 7.99 -5.68
CA SER A 204 17.63 9.42 -5.47
C SER A 204 18.50 9.94 -4.34
N VAL A 205 18.49 9.24 -3.20
CA VAL A 205 19.21 9.62 -1.98
C VAL A 205 20.72 9.72 -2.23
N VAL A 206 21.32 8.82 -3.00
CA VAL A 206 22.76 8.90 -3.35
C VAL A 206 23.12 10.19 -4.08
N LYS A 207 22.22 10.74 -4.92
CA LYS A 207 22.49 12.00 -5.63
C LYS A 207 22.51 13.20 -4.69
N SER A 208 21.82 13.12 -3.55
CA SER A 208 21.70 14.20 -2.58
C SER A 208 22.46 13.95 -1.27
N ILE A 209 23.12 12.80 -1.09
CA ILE A 209 23.75 12.41 0.18
C ILE A 209 24.88 13.37 0.60
N SER A 210 25.56 14.00 -0.36
CA SER A 210 26.58 15.02 -0.07
C SER A 210 25.98 16.29 0.56
N ALA A 211 24.68 16.53 0.42
CA ALA A 211 24.01 17.68 1.05
C ALA A 211 23.72 17.48 2.54
N ILE A 212 23.92 16.27 3.06
CA ILE A 212 23.75 15.93 4.49
C ILE A 212 25.08 15.50 5.14
N THR A 213 26.22 15.90 4.55
CA THR A 213 27.54 15.66 5.13
C THR A 213 27.65 16.26 6.53
N LEU A 214 28.18 15.48 7.46
CA LEU A 214 28.54 15.90 8.80
C LEU A 214 30.04 16.18 8.92
N GLU A 215 30.88 15.62 8.04
CA GLU A 215 32.31 15.88 8.07
C GLU A 215 32.60 17.36 7.74
N GLU A 216 32.06 17.85 6.61
CA GLU A 216 32.19 19.23 6.13
C GLU A 216 30.80 19.86 5.90
N PRO A 217 30.03 20.15 6.97
CA PRO A 217 28.63 20.55 6.85
C PRO A 217 28.50 21.91 6.16
N VAL A 218 27.69 21.96 5.09
CA VAL A 218 27.32 23.20 4.38
C VAL A 218 26.01 23.80 4.93
N LEU A 219 25.23 22.97 5.64
CA LEU A 219 23.97 23.32 6.27
C LEU A 219 24.09 23.17 7.79
N ASP A 220 23.22 23.84 8.53
CA ASP A 220 23.15 23.63 9.98
C ASP A 220 22.57 22.23 10.32
N PHE A 221 22.77 21.77 11.55
CA PHE A 221 22.31 20.45 11.98
C PHE A 221 20.79 20.29 11.97
N SER A 222 20.01 21.36 12.14
CA SER A 222 18.54 21.28 12.06
C SER A 222 18.11 21.03 10.61
N GLN A 223 18.71 21.74 9.66
CA GLN A 223 18.48 21.55 8.22
C GLN A 223 18.90 20.15 7.74
N ILE A 224 20.04 19.64 8.22
CA ILE A 224 20.50 18.27 7.92
C ILE A 224 19.50 17.26 8.49
N SER A 225 19.08 17.43 9.75
CA SER A 225 18.12 16.53 10.40
C SER A 225 16.77 16.51 9.69
N LYS A 226 16.25 17.67 9.27
CA LYS A 226 15.02 17.76 8.47
C LYS A 226 15.13 17.02 7.13
N ARG A 227 16.27 17.11 6.45
CA ARG A 227 16.50 16.34 5.22
C ARG A 227 16.53 14.83 5.48
N ILE A 228 17.13 14.39 6.58
CA ILE A 228 17.11 12.97 6.99
C ILE A 228 15.67 12.49 7.22
N ILE A 229 14.85 13.30 7.89
CA ILE A 229 13.42 13.02 8.10
C ILE A 229 12.69 12.91 6.76
N THR A 230 12.93 13.84 5.83
CA THR A 230 12.36 13.78 4.47
C THR A 230 12.76 12.51 3.74
N ILE A 231 14.03 12.07 3.83
CA ILE A 231 14.51 10.84 3.19
C ILE A 231 13.74 9.61 3.71
N PHE A 232 13.59 9.45 5.03
CA PHE A 232 12.84 8.32 5.57
C PHE A 232 11.35 8.39 5.25
N HIS A 233 10.77 9.59 5.26
CA HIS A 233 9.38 9.79 4.88
C HIS A 233 9.14 9.41 3.40
N GLU A 234 9.99 9.88 2.48
CA GLU A 234 9.91 9.56 1.05
C GLU A 234 10.10 8.07 0.79
N GLU A 235 11.04 7.42 1.49
CA GLU A 235 11.22 5.97 1.40
C GLU A 235 9.96 5.21 1.83
N GLU A 236 9.34 5.61 2.94
CA GLU A 236 8.11 4.99 3.42
C GLU A 236 6.93 5.23 2.47
N GLN A 237 6.78 6.46 1.95
CA GLN A 237 5.75 6.75 0.95
C GLN A 237 5.97 5.94 -0.33
N ALA A 238 7.22 5.79 -0.77
CA ALA A 238 7.55 5.00 -1.95
C ALA A 238 7.33 3.50 -1.71
N ARG A 239 7.65 2.99 -0.50
CA ARG A 239 7.34 1.62 -0.08
C ARG A 239 5.84 1.35 -0.07
N LEU A 240 5.05 2.22 0.55
CA LEU A 240 3.58 2.12 0.56
C LEU A 240 3.01 2.18 -0.86
N ALA A 241 3.55 3.05 -1.71
CA ALA A 241 3.18 3.11 -3.12
C ALA A 241 3.59 1.84 -3.88
N ALA A 242 4.67 1.17 -3.52
CA ALA A 242 5.11 -0.07 -4.14
C ALA A 242 4.34 -1.32 -3.66
N LEU A 243 3.57 -1.23 -2.57
CA LEU A 243 2.77 -2.35 -2.09
C LEU A 243 1.76 -2.82 -3.17
N PRO A 244 1.58 -4.15 -3.31
CA PRO A 244 0.52 -4.68 -4.17
C PRO A 244 -0.85 -4.15 -3.74
N PRO A 245 -1.71 -3.72 -4.69
CA PRO A 245 -3.03 -3.24 -4.34
C PRO A 245 -3.90 -4.40 -3.86
N ASP A 246 -4.76 -4.13 -2.87
CA ASP A 246 -5.75 -5.08 -2.40
C ASP A 246 -6.81 -5.38 -3.48
N VAL A 247 -7.11 -4.38 -4.32
CA VAL A 247 -8.08 -4.49 -5.42
C VAL A 247 -7.54 -3.82 -6.69
N LEU A 248 -7.55 -4.55 -7.79
CA LEU A 248 -7.37 -3.99 -9.14
C LEU A 248 -8.75 -3.87 -9.82
N VAL A 249 -9.16 -2.63 -10.11
CA VAL A 249 -10.37 -2.31 -10.87
C VAL A 249 -10.01 -2.13 -12.34
N LEU A 250 -10.67 -2.88 -13.21
CA LEU A 250 -10.44 -2.88 -14.66
C LEU A 250 -11.68 -2.37 -15.38
N THR A 251 -11.47 -1.45 -16.34
CA THR A 251 -12.51 -0.94 -17.23
C THR A 251 -12.08 -1.07 -18.70
N ALA A 252 -13.01 -1.00 -19.64
CA ALA A 252 -12.72 -1.08 -21.07
C ALA A 252 -12.78 0.29 -21.75
N LEU A 253 -13.78 1.11 -21.42
CA LEU A 253 -14.13 2.34 -22.15
C LEU A 253 -13.83 3.62 -21.35
N PRO A 254 -13.64 4.77 -22.02
CA PRO A 254 -13.42 6.05 -21.35
C PRO A 254 -14.51 6.45 -20.37
N VAL A 255 -15.79 6.18 -20.71
CA VAL A 255 -16.94 6.47 -19.83
C VAL A 255 -16.91 5.63 -18.56
N GLU A 256 -16.47 4.38 -18.66
CA GLU A 256 -16.32 3.47 -17.53
C GLU A 256 -15.15 3.88 -16.64
N LEU A 257 -14.02 4.26 -17.23
CA LEU A 257 -12.87 4.79 -16.49
C LEU A 257 -13.22 6.09 -15.76
N SER A 258 -13.94 7.01 -16.41
CA SER A 258 -14.40 8.26 -15.80
C SER A 258 -15.31 7.99 -14.60
N ALA A 259 -16.32 7.13 -14.76
CA ALA A 259 -17.20 6.72 -13.67
C ALA A 259 -16.44 6.04 -12.51
N ALA A 260 -15.49 5.15 -12.82
CA ALA A 260 -14.65 4.50 -11.84
C ALA A 260 -13.85 5.52 -11.02
N ARG A 261 -13.14 6.45 -11.69
CA ARG A 261 -12.36 7.49 -11.02
C ARG A 261 -13.22 8.36 -10.10
N GLN A 262 -14.40 8.77 -10.57
CA GLN A 262 -15.32 9.57 -9.78
C GLN A 262 -15.81 8.82 -8.52
N ALA A 263 -16.31 7.59 -8.68
CA ALA A 263 -16.83 6.79 -7.55
C ALA A 263 -15.74 6.39 -6.53
N LEU A 264 -14.50 6.27 -6.99
CA LEU A 264 -13.34 5.89 -6.18
C LEU A 264 -12.55 7.11 -5.65
N ASN A 265 -13.15 8.31 -5.70
CA ASN A 265 -12.60 9.57 -5.21
C ASN A 265 -11.23 9.95 -5.80
N ILE A 266 -11.01 9.64 -7.07
CA ILE A 266 -9.80 10.05 -7.81
C ILE A 266 -10.10 11.34 -8.55
N SER A 267 -9.41 12.42 -8.18
CA SER A 267 -9.52 13.72 -8.88
C SER A 267 -9.16 13.60 -10.36
N GLU A 268 -9.79 14.41 -11.21
CA GLU A 268 -9.49 14.47 -12.65
C GLU A 268 -8.02 14.84 -12.92
N ASP A 269 -7.45 15.71 -12.08
CA ASP A 269 -6.06 16.18 -12.19
C ASP A 269 -5.03 15.14 -11.72
N THR A 270 -5.46 14.06 -11.07
CA THR A 270 -4.57 13.00 -10.60
C THR A 270 -3.90 12.33 -11.80
N GLN A 271 -2.58 12.47 -11.88
CA GLN A 271 -1.78 11.83 -12.92
C GLN A 271 -1.68 10.32 -12.66
N PRO A 272 -1.83 9.49 -13.71
CA PRO A 272 -1.56 8.06 -13.58
C PRO A 272 -0.06 7.82 -13.38
N PHE A 273 0.29 6.73 -12.70
CA PHE A 273 1.59 6.13 -12.95
C PHE A 273 1.52 5.30 -14.23
N ILE A 274 2.62 5.26 -14.96
CA ILE A 274 2.71 4.56 -16.24
C ILE A 274 3.52 3.28 -16.02
N THR A 275 2.92 2.13 -16.35
CA THR A 275 3.57 0.82 -16.28
C THR A 275 4.70 0.68 -17.31
N SER A 276 5.47 -0.40 -17.22
CA SER A 276 6.59 -0.64 -18.15
C SER A 276 6.16 -0.73 -19.62
N ILE A 277 4.89 -1.08 -19.86
CA ILE A 277 4.27 -1.23 -21.18
C ILE A 277 3.36 -0.05 -21.59
N GLY A 278 3.38 1.06 -20.84
CA GLY A 278 2.63 2.26 -21.19
C GLY A 278 1.16 2.30 -20.71
N LEU A 279 0.71 1.34 -19.90
CA LEU A 279 -0.63 1.40 -19.29
C LEU A 279 -0.67 2.48 -18.20
N HIS A 280 -1.72 3.30 -18.25
CA HIS A 280 -2.03 4.26 -17.22
C HIS A 280 -2.77 3.60 -16.08
N VAL A 281 -2.28 3.80 -14.86
CA VAL A 281 -2.88 3.24 -13.65
C VAL A 281 -2.99 4.31 -12.58
N TRP A 282 -4.16 4.41 -11.96
CA TRP A 282 -4.43 5.32 -10.86
C TRP A 282 -4.51 4.56 -9.54
N LYS A 283 -3.91 5.09 -8.48
CA LYS A 283 -3.98 4.52 -7.13
C LYS A 283 -4.90 5.36 -6.25
N THR A 284 -5.65 4.69 -5.38
CA THR A 284 -6.54 5.31 -4.40
C THR A 284 -6.71 4.40 -3.20
N VAL A 285 -7.32 4.92 -2.14
CA VAL A 285 -7.60 4.18 -0.92
C VAL A 285 -9.08 4.28 -0.61
N ILE A 286 -9.73 3.14 -0.37
CA ILE A 286 -11.08 3.09 0.19
C ILE A 286 -11.00 2.69 1.66
N ILE A 287 -11.68 3.45 2.52
CA ILE A 287 -11.84 3.08 3.93
C ILE A 287 -12.99 2.07 4.03
N ARG A 288 -12.69 0.86 4.51
CA ARG A 288 -13.69 -0.17 4.75
C ARG A 288 -14.48 0.09 6.04
N ASN A 289 -15.62 -0.56 6.19
CA ASN A 289 -16.51 -0.41 7.36
C ASN A 289 -15.86 -0.75 8.72
N ASN A 290 -14.80 -1.55 8.72
CA ASN A 290 -14.02 -1.92 9.89
C ASN A 290 -12.83 -0.98 10.14
N GLY A 291 -12.72 0.12 9.41
CA GLY A 291 -11.60 1.08 9.49
C GLY A 291 -10.34 0.66 8.73
N VAL A 292 -10.29 -0.54 8.16
CA VAL A 292 -9.14 -1.02 7.39
C VAL A 292 -9.08 -0.31 6.04
N ARG A 293 -7.88 0.12 5.64
CA ARG A 293 -7.62 0.74 4.33
C ARG A 293 -7.53 -0.35 3.26
N ALA A 294 -8.31 -0.21 2.19
CA ALA A 294 -8.20 -1.02 0.98
C ALA A 294 -7.46 -0.22 -0.09
N ASN A 295 -6.24 -0.63 -0.42
CA ASN A 295 -5.46 0.00 -1.48
C ASN A 295 -5.98 -0.47 -2.83
N CYS A 296 -6.41 0.47 -3.68
CA CYS A 296 -7.01 0.18 -4.96
C CYS A 296 -6.14 0.72 -6.10
N ALA A 297 -6.07 -0.03 -7.19
CA ALA A 297 -5.52 0.42 -8.46
C ALA A 297 -6.61 0.36 -9.53
N ILE A 298 -6.67 1.35 -10.41
CA ILE A 298 -7.62 1.40 -11.54
C ILE A 298 -6.82 1.44 -12.83
N ALA A 299 -7.16 0.59 -13.79
CA ALA A 299 -6.59 0.60 -15.14
C ALA A 299 -7.69 0.41 -16.18
N SER A 300 -7.42 0.82 -17.41
CA SER A 300 -8.33 0.65 -18.54
C SER A 300 -7.66 -0.06 -19.71
N PHE A 301 -8.42 -0.90 -20.42
CA PHE A 301 -7.95 -1.59 -21.62
C PHE A 301 -7.85 -0.67 -22.84
N ALA A 302 -8.47 0.52 -22.79
CA ALA A 302 -8.56 1.46 -23.91
C ALA A 302 -9.29 0.89 -25.15
N GLY A 303 -10.13 -0.11 -24.97
CA GLY A 303 -10.91 -0.73 -26.03
C GLY A 303 -11.67 -1.98 -25.56
N PRO A 304 -12.72 -2.39 -26.30
CA PRO A 304 -13.43 -3.63 -26.04
C PRO A 304 -12.73 -4.85 -26.66
N GLY A 305 -13.09 -6.06 -26.20
CA GLY A 305 -12.60 -7.34 -26.73
C GLY A 305 -11.75 -8.16 -25.74
N ASN A 306 -11.81 -9.50 -25.84
CA ASN A 306 -11.19 -10.36 -24.83
C ASN A 306 -9.68 -10.51 -24.97
N VAL A 307 -9.13 -10.33 -26.18
CA VAL A 307 -7.69 -10.49 -26.44
C VAL A 307 -6.88 -9.46 -25.65
N ASP A 308 -7.23 -8.18 -25.83
CA ASP A 308 -6.55 -7.08 -25.13
C ASP A 308 -6.85 -7.13 -23.63
N ALA A 309 -8.11 -7.40 -23.25
CA ALA A 309 -8.48 -7.58 -21.86
C ALA A 309 -7.66 -8.69 -21.16
N SER A 310 -7.47 -9.85 -21.80
CA SER A 310 -6.66 -10.95 -21.26
C SER A 310 -5.17 -10.59 -21.15
N SER A 311 -4.63 -9.98 -22.20
CA SER A 311 -3.21 -9.60 -22.28
C SER A 311 -2.85 -8.55 -21.23
N ILE A 312 -3.61 -7.44 -21.22
CA ILE A 312 -3.43 -6.33 -20.28
C ILE A 312 -3.64 -6.79 -18.84
N THR A 313 -4.70 -7.57 -18.58
CA THR A 313 -4.94 -8.12 -17.24
C THR A 313 -3.76 -8.99 -16.79
N SER A 314 -3.24 -9.87 -17.64
CA SER A 314 -2.10 -10.74 -17.28
C SER A 314 -0.85 -9.94 -16.93
N THR A 315 -0.56 -8.86 -17.68
CA THR A 315 0.55 -7.97 -17.38
C THR A 315 0.35 -7.25 -16.04
N LEU A 316 -0.83 -6.67 -15.80
CA LEU A 316 -1.14 -5.99 -14.54
C LEU A 316 -1.13 -6.94 -13.34
N LEU A 317 -1.56 -8.20 -13.52
CA LEU A 317 -1.49 -9.23 -12.49
C LEU A 317 -0.05 -9.60 -12.14
N SER A 318 0.85 -9.59 -13.12
CA SER A 318 2.28 -9.87 -12.92
C SER A 318 3.02 -8.70 -12.29
N GLU A 319 2.77 -7.47 -12.77
CA GLU A 319 3.48 -6.27 -12.30
C GLU A 319 2.96 -5.75 -10.96
N LEU A 320 1.63 -5.69 -10.78
CA LEU A 320 1.02 -5.10 -9.58
C LEU A 320 0.71 -6.14 -8.51
N GLN A 321 0.60 -7.42 -8.89
CA GLN A 321 0.28 -8.53 -7.98
C GLN A 321 -0.94 -8.30 -7.08
N PRO A 322 -2.08 -7.80 -7.60
CA PRO A 322 -3.24 -7.47 -6.77
C PRO A 322 -3.78 -8.68 -6.01
N LYS A 323 -4.44 -8.45 -4.87
CA LYS A 323 -5.11 -9.53 -4.11
C LYS A 323 -6.44 -9.94 -4.73
N ASN A 324 -7.21 -8.99 -5.28
CA ASN A 324 -8.52 -9.21 -5.90
C ASN A 324 -8.63 -8.39 -7.20
N VAL A 325 -9.45 -8.85 -8.14
CA VAL A 325 -9.77 -8.13 -9.38
C VAL A 325 -11.27 -7.84 -9.42
N ILE A 326 -11.63 -6.60 -9.76
CA ILE A 326 -13.01 -6.24 -10.10
C ILE A 326 -13.03 -5.70 -11.52
N MET A 327 -13.88 -6.27 -12.34
CA MET A 327 -14.13 -5.79 -13.68
C MET A 327 -15.40 -4.96 -13.68
N LEU A 328 -15.24 -3.67 -13.95
CA LEU A 328 -16.30 -2.67 -13.93
C LEU A 328 -16.58 -2.21 -15.37
N GLY A 329 -17.86 -2.15 -15.73
CA GLY A 329 -18.24 -1.43 -16.94
C GLY A 329 -19.71 -1.53 -17.26
N ILE A 330 -20.06 -1.36 -18.54
CA ILE A 330 -21.42 -1.47 -19.04
C ILE A 330 -21.64 -2.77 -19.82
N ALA A 331 -22.89 -3.16 -20.00
CA ALA A 331 -23.27 -4.36 -20.74
C ALA A 331 -24.67 -4.23 -21.34
N ALA A 332 -24.96 -5.10 -22.31
CA ALA A 332 -26.31 -5.30 -22.83
C ALA A 332 -27.09 -6.26 -21.91
N GLY A 333 -28.33 -5.95 -21.59
CA GLY A 333 -29.23 -6.82 -20.82
C GLY A 333 -30.39 -7.34 -21.67
N MET A 334 -30.92 -8.51 -21.38
CA MET A 334 -32.11 -9.00 -22.09
C MET A 334 -33.33 -8.22 -21.64
N ARG A 335 -34.09 -7.66 -22.58
CA ARG A 335 -35.23 -6.75 -22.32
C ARG A 335 -36.27 -7.31 -21.36
N GLU A 336 -36.52 -8.62 -21.39
CA GLU A 336 -37.48 -9.28 -20.51
C GLU A 336 -36.93 -9.63 -19.11
N LYS A 337 -35.63 -9.42 -18.88
CA LYS A 337 -34.92 -9.78 -17.64
C LYS A 337 -34.25 -8.59 -16.96
N CYS A 338 -33.89 -7.57 -17.72
CA CYS A 338 -33.09 -6.44 -17.28
C CYS A 338 -33.80 -5.11 -17.54
N ALA A 339 -33.35 -4.07 -16.84
CA ALA A 339 -33.76 -2.70 -17.08
C ALA A 339 -32.54 -1.79 -17.26
N LEU A 340 -32.68 -0.72 -18.05
CA LEU A 340 -31.60 0.24 -18.25
C LEU A 340 -31.22 0.90 -16.92
N GLY A 341 -29.91 1.01 -16.66
CA GLY A 341 -29.36 1.51 -15.41
C GLY A 341 -29.36 0.50 -14.25
N GLU A 342 -29.91 -0.71 -14.44
CA GLU A 342 -29.79 -1.79 -13.47
C GLU A 342 -28.33 -2.24 -13.37
N VAL A 343 -27.88 -2.62 -12.17
CA VAL A 343 -26.53 -3.14 -11.96
C VAL A 343 -26.59 -4.63 -11.66
N VAL A 344 -25.73 -5.40 -12.33
CA VAL A 344 -25.57 -6.83 -12.12
C VAL A 344 -24.18 -7.17 -11.60
N LEU A 345 -24.12 -8.13 -10.69
CA LEU A 345 -22.89 -8.83 -10.27
C LEU A 345 -22.86 -10.18 -10.96
N SER A 346 -21.72 -10.58 -11.53
CA SER A 346 -21.59 -11.88 -12.17
C SER A 346 -21.76 -13.01 -11.15
N GLU A 347 -22.72 -13.91 -11.37
CA GLU A 347 -22.74 -15.24 -10.72
C GLU A 347 -21.80 -16.21 -11.46
N ARG A 348 -21.77 -16.06 -12.79
CA ARG A 348 -21.06 -16.92 -13.73
C ARG A 348 -20.79 -16.14 -15.01
N VAL A 349 -19.65 -16.39 -15.63
CA VAL A 349 -19.31 -15.86 -16.96
C VAL A 349 -19.27 -17.02 -17.96
N VAL A 350 -19.95 -16.87 -19.09
CA VAL A 350 -20.01 -17.88 -20.17
C VAL A 350 -19.32 -17.30 -21.39
N ALA A 351 -18.10 -17.76 -21.67
CA ALA A 351 -17.39 -17.46 -22.90
C ALA A 351 -18.07 -18.19 -24.06
N TYR A 352 -18.82 -17.46 -24.90
CA TYR A 352 -19.72 -18.07 -25.88
C TYR A 352 -19.11 -18.25 -27.29
N GLU A 353 -17.92 -17.71 -27.54
CA GLU A 353 -17.30 -17.72 -28.88
C GLU A 353 -16.78 -19.08 -29.34
N GLY A 354 -16.37 -19.93 -28.40
CA GLY A 354 -15.81 -21.24 -28.72
C GLY A 354 -16.81 -22.10 -29.52
N ALA A 355 -16.42 -22.55 -30.70
CA ALA A 355 -17.21 -23.45 -31.54
C ALA A 355 -16.33 -24.26 -32.51
N ALA A 356 -16.83 -25.39 -32.98
CA ALA A 356 -16.29 -26.13 -34.12
C ALA A 356 -17.23 -25.97 -35.33
N LEU A 357 -16.67 -25.60 -36.48
CA LEU A 357 -17.40 -25.58 -37.75
C LEU A 357 -17.26 -26.96 -38.38
N VAL A 358 -18.38 -27.64 -38.56
CA VAL A 358 -18.45 -29.04 -39.03
C VAL A 358 -18.97 -29.06 -40.47
N GLU A 359 -18.69 -30.15 -41.19
CA GLU A 359 -19.23 -30.41 -42.52
C GLU A 359 -20.76 -30.23 -42.56
N GLY A 360 -21.28 -29.75 -43.68
CA GLY A 360 -22.70 -29.45 -43.84
C GLY A 360 -23.15 -28.12 -43.24
N GLY A 361 -22.23 -27.27 -42.76
CA GLY A 361 -22.55 -25.93 -42.25
C GLY A 361 -23.08 -25.93 -40.82
N VAL A 362 -22.95 -27.04 -40.09
CA VAL A 362 -23.33 -27.16 -38.68
C VAL A 362 -22.25 -26.52 -37.81
N THR A 363 -22.69 -25.69 -36.86
CA THR A 363 -21.80 -25.11 -35.84
C THR A 363 -22.03 -25.82 -34.51
N GLU A 364 -21.01 -26.51 -34.01
CA GLU A 364 -21.03 -27.12 -32.69
C GLU A 364 -20.44 -26.17 -31.66
N HIS A 365 -21.28 -25.59 -30.81
CA HIS A 365 -20.82 -24.67 -29.79
C HIS A 365 -20.03 -25.38 -28.68
N ARG A 366 -18.93 -24.75 -28.25
CA ARG A 366 -18.00 -25.19 -27.21
C ARG A 366 -17.77 -24.05 -26.22
N SER A 367 -18.86 -23.55 -25.64
CA SER A 367 -18.81 -22.48 -24.65
C SER A 367 -18.05 -22.94 -23.40
N ARG A 368 -17.37 -22.00 -22.73
CA ARG A 368 -16.69 -22.25 -21.45
C ARG A 368 -17.36 -21.42 -20.37
N SER A 369 -17.84 -22.09 -19.33
CA SER A 369 -18.42 -21.44 -18.15
C SER A 369 -17.38 -21.34 -17.04
N THR A 370 -17.22 -20.15 -16.47
CA THR A 370 -16.38 -19.89 -15.30
C THR A 370 -17.28 -19.47 -14.14
N GLU A 371 -17.18 -20.19 -13.02
CA GLU A 371 -17.84 -19.84 -11.77
C GLU A 371 -16.93 -19.00 -10.89
N LEU A 372 -17.55 -18.19 -10.02
CA LEU A 372 -16.82 -17.47 -8.99
C LEU A 372 -16.22 -18.40 -7.93
N ASP A 373 -15.04 -18.03 -7.45
CA ASP A 373 -14.43 -18.65 -6.27
C ASP A 373 -15.38 -18.64 -5.08
N LEU A 374 -15.30 -19.67 -4.23
CA LEU A 374 -16.18 -19.80 -3.05
C LEU A 374 -16.16 -18.55 -2.18
N LYS A 375 -14.97 -17.97 -1.95
CA LYS A 375 -14.83 -16.72 -1.18
C LYS A 375 -15.63 -15.57 -1.80
N VAL A 376 -15.47 -15.34 -3.10
CA VAL A 376 -16.19 -14.26 -3.80
C VAL A 376 -17.69 -14.50 -3.75
N ARG A 377 -18.15 -15.75 -3.90
CA ARG A 377 -19.57 -16.10 -3.76
C ARG A 377 -20.12 -15.80 -2.36
N GLN A 378 -19.34 -16.07 -1.31
CA GLN A 378 -19.73 -15.75 0.07
C GLN A 378 -19.75 -14.24 0.32
N ASP A 379 -18.75 -13.51 -0.18
CA ASP A 379 -18.68 -12.04 -0.10
C ASP A 379 -19.91 -11.41 -0.77
N VAL A 380 -20.24 -11.81 -2.01
CA VAL A 380 -21.42 -11.34 -2.75
C VAL A 380 -22.73 -11.71 -2.04
N ASN A 381 -22.88 -12.95 -1.58
CA ASN A 381 -24.09 -13.39 -0.88
C ASN A 381 -24.33 -12.59 0.41
N THR A 382 -23.26 -12.37 1.20
CA THR A 382 -23.31 -11.60 2.43
C THR A 382 -23.67 -10.14 2.15
N TYR A 383 -23.03 -9.54 1.13
CA TYR A 383 -23.33 -8.19 0.69
C TYR A 383 -24.81 -8.03 0.35
N LEU A 384 -25.35 -8.89 -0.52
CA LEU A 384 -26.75 -8.82 -0.97
C LEU A 384 -27.78 -9.21 0.09
N SER A 385 -27.40 -9.95 1.13
CA SER A 385 -28.31 -10.25 2.26
C SER A 385 -28.66 -9.01 3.10
N ASN A 386 -27.80 -7.98 3.09
CA ASN A 386 -27.96 -6.76 3.88
C ASN A 386 -28.77 -5.68 3.15
N LYS A 387 -29.89 -6.07 2.52
CA LYS A 387 -30.66 -5.27 1.54
C LYS A 387 -30.86 -3.81 1.94
N SER A 388 -31.51 -3.54 3.07
CA SER A 388 -31.83 -2.16 3.49
C SER A 388 -30.58 -1.31 3.73
N SER A 389 -29.51 -1.91 4.24
CA SER A 389 -28.26 -1.18 4.49
C SER A 389 -27.55 -0.86 3.18
N VAL A 390 -27.48 -1.82 2.26
CA VAL A 390 -26.91 -1.61 0.91
C VAL A 390 -27.71 -0.55 0.15
N GLU A 391 -29.04 -0.68 0.13
CA GLU A 391 -29.91 0.26 -0.57
C GLU A 391 -29.72 1.70 -0.07
N ASN A 392 -29.70 1.92 1.25
CA ASN A 392 -29.50 3.25 1.82
C ASN A 392 -28.13 3.86 1.44
N ARG A 393 -27.05 3.07 1.48
CA ARG A 393 -25.71 3.56 1.11
C ARG A 393 -25.60 3.83 -0.40
N LEU A 394 -26.23 3.00 -1.22
CA LEU A 394 -26.26 3.20 -2.66
C LEU A 394 -27.10 4.42 -3.04
N ILE A 395 -28.24 4.69 -2.38
CA ILE A 395 -29.01 5.92 -2.60
C ILE A 395 -28.12 7.15 -2.39
N GLN A 396 -27.39 7.22 -1.27
CA GLN A 396 -26.46 8.32 -0.99
C GLN A 396 -25.35 8.42 -2.04
N SER A 397 -24.79 7.28 -2.47
CA SER A 397 -23.75 7.24 -3.50
C SER A 397 -24.27 7.68 -4.86
N TYR A 398 -25.50 7.32 -5.21
CA TYR A 398 -26.15 7.71 -6.47
C TYR A 398 -26.45 9.21 -6.49
N GLU A 399 -26.89 9.78 -5.36
CA GLU A 399 -27.07 11.23 -5.20
C GLU A 399 -25.74 11.97 -5.38
N ALA A 400 -24.67 11.50 -4.73
CA ALA A 400 -23.33 12.10 -4.82
C ALA A 400 -22.72 12.04 -6.22
N LEU A 401 -23.03 10.99 -6.99
CA LEU A 401 -22.59 10.80 -8.38
C LEU A 401 -23.56 11.39 -9.40
N GLU A 402 -24.61 12.09 -8.94
CA GLU A 402 -25.63 12.74 -9.76
C GLU A 402 -26.36 11.76 -10.71
N ILE A 403 -26.52 10.51 -10.29
CA ILE A 403 -27.19 9.46 -11.05
C ILE A 403 -28.69 9.69 -10.98
N LYS A 404 -29.31 10.02 -12.11
CA LYS A 404 -30.76 10.23 -12.22
C LYS A 404 -31.35 9.28 -13.24
N PHE A 405 -32.27 8.44 -12.79
CA PHE A 405 -33.06 7.59 -13.69
C PHE A 405 -34.05 8.47 -14.46
N PRO A 406 -34.01 8.50 -15.81
CA PRO A 406 -34.95 9.29 -16.58
C PRO A 406 -36.37 8.71 -16.47
N GLU A 407 -37.34 9.60 -16.29
CA GLU A 407 -38.76 9.26 -16.32
C GLU A 407 -39.24 9.11 -17.78
N ASN A 408 -39.97 8.04 -18.08
CA ASN A 408 -40.63 7.79 -19.36
C ASN A 408 -39.72 7.86 -20.60
N ILE A 409 -39.06 6.74 -20.91
CA ILE A 409 -38.31 6.55 -22.15
C ILE A 409 -38.99 5.53 -23.08
N GLU A 410 -38.90 5.76 -24.38
CA GLU A 410 -39.51 4.87 -25.40
C GLU A 410 -38.65 3.62 -25.68
N ILE A 411 -37.37 3.63 -25.29
CA ILE A 411 -36.41 2.58 -25.65
C ILE A 411 -36.46 1.35 -24.74
N GLY A 412 -37.20 1.38 -23.63
CA GLY A 412 -37.43 0.19 -22.79
C GLY A 412 -37.57 0.46 -21.28
N PRO A 413 -37.60 -0.61 -20.45
CA PRO A 413 -37.71 -0.48 -19.01
C PRO A 413 -36.47 0.20 -18.40
N VAL A 414 -36.69 1.09 -17.44
CA VAL A 414 -35.64 1.71 -16.60
C VAL A 414 -35.67 1.11 -15.21
N ALA A 415 -34.50 0.95 -14.59
CA ALA A 415 -34.38 0.50 -13.22
C ALA A 415 -35.19 1.41 -12.28
N LYS A 416 -35.85 0.79 -11.30
CA LYS A 416 -36.65 1.48 -10.27
C LYS A 416 -36.04 1.35 -8.87
N SER A 417 -34.92 0.65 -8.76
CA SER A 417 -34.17 0.45 -7.52
C SER A 417 -32.69 0.54 -7.81
N VAL A 418 -31.92 0.96 -6.82
CA VAL A 418 -30.45 0.99 -6.85
C VAL A 418 -29.85 -0.36 -6.45
N MET A 419 -30.66 -1.29 -5.93
CA MET A 419 -30.16 -2.58 -5.48
C MET A 419 -29.65 -3.41 -6.65
N PRO A 420 -28.39 -3.89 -6.61
CA PRO A 420 -27.88 -4.75 -7.64
C PRO A 420 -28.41 -6.18 -7.48
N LYS A 421 -28.38 -6.95 -8.57
CA LYS A 421 -28.74 -8.38 -8.58
C LYS A 421 -27.62 -9.23 -9.16
N THR A 422 -27.70 -10.55 -8.99
CA THR A 422 -26.79 -11.48 -9.65
C THR A 422 -27.32 -11.91 -11.02
N ALA A 423 -26.44 -12.10 -12.00
CA ALA A 423 -26.79 -12.62 -13.32
C ALA A 423 -25.69 -13.53 -13.89
N THR A 424 -26.07 -14.44 -14.80
CA THR A 424 -25.10 -15.11 -15.67
C THR A 424 -24.83 -14.23 -16.89
N ILE A 425 -23.56 -13.95 -17.14
CA ILE A 425 -23.10 -13.01 -18.16
C ILE A 425 -22.45 -13.80 -19.31
N GLY A 426 -22.93 -13.59 -20.53
CA GLY A 426 -22.27 -14.07 -21.75
C GLY A 426 -21.15 -13.12 -22.16
N SER A 427 -19.98 -13.65 -22.49
CA SER A 427 -18.83 -12.88 -22.92
C SER A 427 -18.29 -13.38 -24.26
N GLY A 428 -18.04 -12.47 -25.20
CA GLY A 428 -17.52 -12.82 -26.53
C GLY A 428 -16.94 -11.65 -27.30
N GLU A 429 -16.72 -11.79 -28.61
CA GLU A 429 -16.07 -10.76 -29.44
C GLU A 429 -17.07 -9.91 -30.24
N LYS A 430 -18.35 -10.30 -30.21
CA LYS A 430 -19.40 -9.67 -31.01
C LYS A 430 -20.15 -8.62 -30.19
N LEU A 431 -20.18 -7.39 -30.70
CA LEU A 431 -21.14 -6.39 -30.23
C LEU A 431 -22.56 -6.79 -30.68
N LEU A 432 -23.39 -7.23 -29.75
CA LEU A 432 -24.75 -7.66 -30.03
C LEU A 432 -25.64 -6.43 -30.34
N ARG A 433 -26.30 -6.47 -31.50
CA ARG A 433 -27.28 -5.45 -31.96
C ARG A 433 -28.53 -6.10 -32.57
N ASP A 434 -28.69 -7.40 -32.34
CA ASP A 434 -29.77 -8.23 -32.86
C ASP A 434 -30.38 -8.99 -31.67
N PRO A 435 -31.61 -8.63 -31.25
CA PRO A 435 -32.28 -9.24 -30.10
C PRO A 435 -32.42 -10.76 -30.22
N GLU A 436 -32.63 -11.28 -31.42
CA GLU A 436 -32.82 -12.71 -31.64
C GLU A 436 -31.50 -13.46 -31.45
N LYS A 437 -30.39 -12.91 -31.97
CA LYS A 437 -29.06 -13.47 -31.72
C LYS A 437 -28.64 -13.35 -30.26
N PHE A 438 -29.02 -12.28 -29.57
CA PHE A 438 -28.77 -12.16 -28.14
C PHE A 438 -29.56 -13.22 -27.36
N ARG A 439 -30.86 -13.39 -27.65
CA ARG A 439 -31.68 -14.45 -27.03
C ARG A 439 -31.15 -15.85 -27.33
N ALA A 440 -30.63 -16.09 -28.54
CA ALA A 440 -30.04 -17.38 -28.91
C ALA A 440 -28.86 -17.80 -28.01
N LEU A 441 -28.19 -16.86 -27.31
CA LEU A 441 -27.17 -17.23 -26.32
C LEU A 441 -27.74 -18.10 -25.18
N LYS A 442 -29.05 -18.04 -24.89
CA LYS A 442 -29.70 -18.94 -23.93
C LYS A 442 -29.65 -20.41 -24.33
N GLU A 443 -29.50 -20.73 -25.62
CA GLU A 443 -29.30 -22.10 -26.09
C GLU A 443 -27.96 -22.67 -25.60
N LEU A 444 -26.96 -21.81 -25.38
CA LEU A 444 -25.66 -22.18 -24.83
C LEU A 444 -25.70 -22.35 -23.31
N ASN A 445 -26.45 -21.48 -22.64
CA ASN A 445 -26.72 -21.57 -21.22
C ASN A 445 -28.02 -20.81 -20.91
N GLY A 446 -29.05 -21.54 -20.48
CA GLY A 446 -30.40 -20.98 -20.26
C GLY A 446 -30.50 -19.87 -19.21
N LYS A 447 -29.44 -19.61 -18.45
CA LYS A 447 -29.38 -18.54 -17.45
C LYS A 447 -28.75 -17.24 -17.95
N ILE A 448 -28.22 -17.18 -19.18
CA ILE A 448 -27.63 -15.94 -19.71
C ILE A 448 -28.72 -14.86 -19.81
N GLU A 449 -28.48 -13.72 -19.16
CA GLU A 449 -29.38 -12.56 -19.17
C GLU A 449 -28.66 -11.27 -19.60
N VAL A 450 -27.33 -11.27 -19.61
CA VAL A 450 -26.48 -10.10 -19.87
C VAL A 450 -25.35 -10.51 -20.81
N ALA A 451 -24.90 -9.62 -21.68
CA ALA A 451 -23.77 -9.84 -22.58
C ALA A 451 -22.81 -8.64 -22.68
N GLU A 452 -21.52 -8.94 -22.74
CA GLU A 452 -20.41 -7.97 -22.87
C GLU A 452 -19.22 -8.58 -23.63
N MET A 453 -18.10 -7.86 -23.74
CA MET A 453 -17.03 -8.19 -24.70
C MET A 453 -15.63 -8.45 -24.12
N GLU A 454 -15.42 -8.38 -22.80
CA GLU A 454 -14.07 -8.45 -22.20
C GLU A 454 -13.93 -9.51 -21.09
N GLY A 455 -15.06 -9.96 -20.53
CA GLY A 455 -15.13 -10.80 -19.35
C GLY A 455 -14.45 -12.15 -19.48
N ALA A 456 -14.55 -12.82 -20.62
CA ALA A 456 -13.89 -14.10 -20.85
C ALA A 456 -12.37 -13.95 -20.78
N GLY A 457 -11.83 -12.86 -21.32
CA GLY A 457 -10.41 -12.54 -21.27
C GLY A 457 -9.92 -12.26 -19.85
N VAL A 458 -10.62 -11.37 -19.12
CA VAL A 458 -10.26 -11.03 -17.73
C VAL A 458 -10.32 -12.26 -16.82
N PHE A 459 -11.39 -13.05 -16.92
CA PHE A 459 -11.56 -14.25 -16.08
C PHE A 459 -10.52 -15.32 -16.42
N ALA A 460 -10.15 -15.49 -17.70
CA ALA A 460 -9.08 -16.41 -18.10
C ALA A 460 -7.71 -15.97 -17.53
N ALA A 461 -7.38 -14.68 -17.62
CA ALA A 461 -6.15 -14.14 -17.05
C ALA A 461 -6.09 -14.33 -15.52
N CYS A 462 -7.19 -14.04 -14.83
CA CYS A 462 -7.30 -14.21 -13.37
C CYS A 462 -7.19 -15.68 -12.96
N ALA A 463 -7.83 -16.60 -13.68
CA ALA A 463 -7.74 -18.04 -13.43
C ALA A 463 -6.30 -18.55 -13.54
N ASN A 464 -5.56 -18.13 -14.57
CA ASN A 464 -4.15 -18.50 -14.76
C ASN A 464 -3.24 -17.99 -13.63
N HIS A 465 -3.54 -16.83 -13.06
CA HIS A 465 -2.80 -16.23 -11.95
C HIS A 465 -3.37 -16.59 -10.57
N LYS A 466 -4.43 -17.40 -10.50
CA LYS A 466 -5.14 -17.78 -9.27
C LYS A 466 -5.60 -16.55 -8.46
N LYS A 467 -6.16 -15.57 -9.16
CA LYS A 467 -6.66 -14.33 -8.56
C LYS A 467 -8.19 -14.34 -8.52
N PRO A 468 -8.81 -14.07 -7.36
CA PRO A 468 -10.25 -13.89 -7.27
C PRO A 468 -10.70 -12.72 -8.15
N VAL A 469 -11.78 -12.92 -8.89
CA VAL A 469 -12.35 -11.91 -9.79
C VAL A 469 -13.86 -11.80 -9.61
N LEU A 470 -14.40 -10.59 -9.68
CA LEU A 470 -15.82 -10.29 -9.75
C LEU A 470 -16.08 -9.33 -10.90
N MET A 471 -17.15 -9.54 -11.68
CA MET A 471 -17.60 -8.56 -12.67
C MET A 471 -18.85 -7.83 -12.16
N ILE A 472 -18.86 -6.51 -12.33
CA ILE A 472 -19.96 -5.61 -11.99
C ILE A 472 -20.30 -4.81 -13.25
N ARG A 473 -21.50 -5.01 -13.79
CA ARG A 473 -21.95 -4.37 -15.04
C ARG A 473 -23.21 -3.57 -14.84
N GLY A 474 -23.23 -2.35 -15.38
CA GLY A 474 -24.45 -1.56 -15.53
C GLY A 474 -25.10 -1.84 -16.88
N ILE A 475 -26.41 -1.99 -16.92
CA ILE A 475 -27.12 -2.25 -18.18
C ILE A 475 -27.31 -0.95 -18.96
N SER A 476 -26.62 -0.80 -20.09
CA SER A 476 -26.66 0.39 -20.94
C SER A 476 -27.65 0.30 -22.10
N ASP A 477 -27.95 -0.91 -22.55
CA ASP A 477 -28.81 -1.19 -23.71
C ASP A 477 -29.38 -2.61 -23.67
N PHE A 478 -30.18 -2.97 -24.68
CA PHE A 478 -30.84 -4.27 -24.80
C PHE A 478 -30.26 -5.17 -25.91
N GLY A 479 -29.06 -4.86 -26.42
CA GLY A 479 -28.44 -5.60 -27.50
C GLY A 479 -29.20 -5.49 -28.83
N ASP A 480 -29.84 -4.33 -29.06
CA ASP A 480 -30.67 -4.06 -30.24
C ASP A 480 -30.22 -2.79 -30.97
N SER A 481 -30.98 -2.35 -31.98
CA SER A 481 -30.65 -1.14 -32.76
C SER A 481 -31.08 0.17 -32.07
N THR A 482 -31.86 0.10 -30.98
CA THR A 482 -32.28 1.28 -30.23
C THR A 482 -31.14 1.74 -29.33
N LYS A 483 -30.82 3.04 -29.39
CA LYS A 483 -29.68 3.59 -28.65
C LYS A 483 -30.03 4.92 -28.02
N ASP A 484 -29.58 5.08 -26.80
CA ASP A 484 -29.50 6.36 -26.12
C ASP A 484 -28.21 6.40 -25.32
N ASN A 485 -27.24 7.16 -25.84
CA ASN A 485 -25.90 7.23 -25.25
C ASN A 485 -25.90 7.76 -23.82
N ARG A 486 -26.98 8.40 -23.35
CA ARG A 486 -27.12 8.85 -21.94
C ARG A 486 -27.07 7.67 -20.98
N PHE A 487 -27.49 6.48 -21.41
CA PHE A 487 -27.43 5.28 -20.57
C PHE A 487 -26.03 4.70 -20.42
N HIS A 488 -25.07 5.07 -21.28
CA HIS A 488 -23.68 4.65 -21.09
C HIS A 488 -23.10 5.31 -19.83
N ASP A 489 -23.28 6.62 -19.68
CA ASP A 489 -22.82 7.36 -18.50
C ASP A 489 -23.57 6.91 -17.24
N LEU A 490 -24.89 6.83 -17.31
CA LEU A 490 -25.73 6.39 -16.18
C LEU A 490 -25.34 4.97 -15.73
N ALA A 491 -25.27 4.01 -16.64
CA ALA A 491 -24.95 2.62 -16.30
C ALA A 491 -23.51 2.48 -15.78
N ALA A 492 -22.55 3.22 -16.36
CA ALA A 492 -21.18 3.22 -15.88
C ALA A 492 -21.08 3.77 -14.44
N LYS A 493 -21.71 4.91 -14.16
CA LYS A 493 -21.76 5.50 -12.81
C LYS A 493 -22.47 4.59 -11.81
N ALA A 494 -23.57 3.98 -12.20
CA ALA A 494 -24.31 3.03 -11.36
C ALA A 494 -23.44 1.83 -10.97
N ALA A 495 -22.76 1.21 -11.95
CA ALA A 495 -21.86 0.10 -11.70
C ALA A 495 -20.64 0.52 -10.85
N ALA A 496 -20.12 1.74 -11.06
CA ALA A 496 -19.00 2.28 -10.29
C ALA A 496 -19.40 2.56 -8.83
N ALA A 497 -20.59 3.08 -8.59
CA ALA A 497 -21.15 3.27 -7.25
C ALA A 497 -21.25 1.95 -6.48
N VAL A 498 -21.80 0.90 -7.13
CA VAL A 498 -21.88 -0.45 -6.56
C VAL A 498 -20.50 -1.04 -6.33
N THR A 499 -19.53 -0.78 -7.22
CA THR A 499 -18.15 -1.24 -7.06
C THR A 499 -17.49 -0.64 -5.83
N ALA A 500 -17.60 0.69 -5.65
CA ALA A 500 -17.03 1.38 -4.49
C ALA A 500 -17.68 0.90 -3.17
N ASP A 501 -19.00 0.78 -3.13
CA ASP A 501 -19.72 0.27 -1.95
C ASP A 501 -19.37 -1.21 -1.67
N TYR A 502 -19.25 -2.05 -2.70
CA TYR A 502 -18.84 -3.44 -2.53
C TYR A 502 -17.43 -3.55 -1.97
N ILE A 503 -16.46 -2.75 -2.43
CA ILE A 503 -15.10 -2.77 -1.85
C ILE A 503 -15.13 -2.34 -0.37
N ALA A 504 -15.91 -1.32 -0.03
CA ALA A 504 -16.00 -0.79 1.33
C ALA A 504 -16.72 -1.73 2.32
N TYR A 505 -17.76 -2.44 1.87
CA TYR A 505 -18.71 -3.14 2.75
C TYR A 505 -18.92 -4.63 2.44
N GLY A 506 -18.61 -5.11 1.23
CA GLY A 506 -18.87 -6.48 0.77
C GLY A 506 -17.64 -7.34 0.61
N LEU A 507 -16.51 -6.77 0.19
CA LEU A 507 -15.29 -7.51 -0.11
C LEU A 507 -14.53 -7.84 1.18
N THR A 508 -14.19 -9.11 1.39
CA THR A 508 -13.27 -9.51 2.46
C THR A 508 -11.82 -9.36 1.98
N LEU A 509 -11.01 -8.56 2.68
CA LEU A 509 -9.56 -8.56 2.48
C LEU A 509 -8.94 -9.60 3.41
N ASN A 510 -8.18 -10.54 2.84
CA ASN A 510 -7.33 -11.40 3.64
C ASN A 510 -6.14 -10.54 4.08
N ASN A 511 -5.95 -10.41 5.41
CA ASN A 511 -4.76 -9.80 5.98
C ASN A 511 -3.52 -10.59 5.58
#